data_AF-A0A372ZY67-F1
#
_entry.id   AF-A0A372ZY67-F1
#
_cell.length_a   1.000
_cell.length_b   1.000
_cell.length_c   1.000
_cell.angle_alpha   90.00
_cell.angle_beta   90.00
_cell.angle_gamma   90.00
#
_symmetry.space_group_name_H-M   'P 1'
#
loop_
_entity.id
_entity.type
_entity.pdbx_description
1 polymer ?
#
loop_
_entity_poly.entity_id
_entity_poly.type
_entity_poly.pdbx_seq_one_letter_code
_entity_poly.pdbx_strand_id
1 'polypeptide(L)'
;MLSTRSLFDEIYRNDQAYQLFCSIAAGGEDQGGWENERIAALTRDPVLAPKVARHGADERKHGRIFAQLLNRRGLPKVPVPDETDYCMLLERQGIGLSHERLNTDVPLTDRELITYLAHSRVTEQRAAEQMRQLVRAYADNPALGRAMRVISADEDDHLAYCHEELLRLISEGHGPYVRHALETSARGEVRTYRDVGLAVTARMARILRWPRWQLALITLGVRALHLYDRAYGWRRMVTLRMPEHRNALGTPAPPHAEHEVPGS
;
A
#
# COMPACT_ATOMS: atom_id res chain seq x y z
N MET A 1 29.33 3.60 -2.98
CA MET A 1 28.71 4.49 -1.98
C MET A 1 27.35 3.92 -1.61
N LEU A 2 26.99 3.90 -0.33
CA LEU A 2 25.70 3.40 0.12
C LEU A 2 24.60 4.37 -0.32
N SER A 3 23.66 3.91 -1.13
CA SER A 3 22.51 4.66 -1.61
C SER A 3 21.30 3.72 -1.72
N THR A 4 20.10 4.28 -1.81
CA THR A 4 18.87 3.50 -2.06
C THR A 4 19.01 2.68 -3.35
N ARG A 5 19.58 3.26 -4.41
CA ARG A 5 19.83 2.56 -5.68
C ARG A 5 20.81 1.40 -5.50
N SER A 6 21.95 1.61 -4.85
CA SER A 6 22.93 0.54 -4.65
C SER A 6 22.37 -0.61 -3.80
N LEU A 7 21.53 -0.30 -2.81
CA LEU A 7 20.87 -1.30 -1.98
C LEU A 7 19.92 -2.18 -2.80
N PHE A 8 19.07 -1.55 -3.62
CA PHE A 8 18.16 -2.29 -4.50
C PHE A 8 18.91 -3.09 -5.57
N ASP A 9 20.01 -2.56 -6.10
CA ASP A 9 20.89 -3.30 -7.03
C ASP A 9 21.52 -4.53 -6.35
N GLU A 10 21.95 -4.44 -5.10
CA GLU A 10 22.46 -5.58 -4.33
C GLU A 10 21.39 -6.66 -4.14
N ILE A 11 20.17 -6.27 -3.76
CA ILE A 11 19.03 -7.18 -3.64
C ILE A 11 18.74 -7.84 -5.00
N TYR A 12 18.69 -7.04 -6.07
CA TYR A 12 18.41 -7.52 -7.42
C TYR A 12 19.43 -8.53 -7.94
N ARG A 13 20.72 -8.38 -7.59
CA ARG A 13 21.80 -9.25 -8.08
C ARG A 13 21.95 -10.55 -7.30
N ASN A 14 21.28 -10.71 -6.16
CA ASN A 14 21.33 -11.92 -5.35
C ASN A 14 19.97 -12.62 -5.37
N ASP A 15 19.92 -13.84 -5.91
CA ASP A 15 18.64 -14.54 -6.10
C ASP A 15 17.89 -14.81 -4.80
N GLN A 16 18.59 -15.13 -3.71
CA GLN A 16 17.93 -15.37 -2.42
C GLN A 16 17.34 -14.08 -1.84
N ALA A 17 18.04 -12.95 -1.95
CA ALA A 17 17.56 -11.65 -1.48
C ALA A 17 16.38 -11.17 -2.35
N TYR A 18 16.53 -11.27 -3.67
CA TYR A 18 15.48 -10.96 -4.63
C TYR A 18 14.23 -11.81 -4.42
N GLN A 19 14.41 -13.11 -4.19
CA GLN A 19 13.34 -14.06 -3.95
C GLN A 19 12.54 -13.68 -2.70
N LEU A 20 13.22 -13.42 -1.59
CA LEU A 20 12.58 -12.98 -0.35
C LEU A 20 11.86 -11.64 -0.55
N PHE A 21 12.51 -10.66 -1.18
CA PHE A 21 11.93 -9.34 -1.41
C PHE A 21 10.63 -9.43 -2.23
N CYS A 22 10.64 -10.13 -3.35
CA CYS A 22 9.44 -10.30 -4.18
C CYS A 22 8.37 -11.15 -3.48
N SER A 23 8.75 -12.11 -2.64
CA SER A 23 7.79 -12.94 -1.90
C SER A 23 7.06 -12.14 -0.82
N ILE A 24 7.78 -11.24 -0.12
CA ILE A 24 7.18 -10.30 0.85
C ILE A 24 6.19 -9.38 0.13
N ALA A 25 6.62 -8.75 -0.97
CA ALA A 25 5.75 -7.86 -1.75
C ALA A 25 4.51 -8.61 -2.25
N ALA A 26 4.68 -9.73 -2.93
CA ALA A 26 3.55 -10.55 -3.41
C ALA A 26 2.63 -11.02 -2.28
N GLY A 27 3.16 -11.32 -1.10
CA GLY A 27 2.36 -11.67 0.08
C GLY A 27 1.44 -10.53 0.52
N GLY A 28 1.98 -9.30 0.60
CA GLY A 28 1.22 -8.09 0.90
C GLY A 28 0.09 -7.87 -0.09
N GLU A 29 0.38 -7.89 -1.40
CA GLU A 29 -0.64 -7.60 -2.42
C GLU A 29 -1.71 -8.71 -2.50
N ASP A 30 -1.33 -9.98 -2.29
CA ASP A 30 -2.28 -11.09 -2.27
C ASP A 30 -3.29 -10.94 -1.11
N GLN A 31 -2.82 -10.48 0.05
CA GLN A 31 -3.65 -10.20 1.22
C GLN A 31 -4.52 -8.95 0.99
N GLY A 32 -3.93 -7.83 0.55
CA GLY A 32 -4.67 -6.60 0.25
C GLY A 32 -5.76 -6.82 -0.79
N GLY A 33 -5.49 -7.64 -1.81
CA GLY A 33 -6.49 -8.05 -2.80
C GLY A 33 -7.66 -8.81 -2.20
N TRP A 34 -7.38 -9.80 -1.32
CA TRP A 34 -8.43 -10.55 -0.63
C TRP A 34 -9.25 -9.68 0.32
N GLU A 35 -8.61 -8.79 1.09
CA GLU A 35 -9.29 -7.90 2.04
C GLU A 35 -10.25 -6.97 1.29
N ASN A 36 -9.79 -6.32 0.22
CA ASN A 36 -10.62 -5.45 -0.60
C ASN A 36 -11.76 -6.22 -1.28
N GLU A 37 -11.53 -7.44 -1.78
CA GLU A 37 -12.61 -8.29 -2.32
C GLU A 37 -13.71 -8.55 -1.29
N ARG A 38 -13.34 -8.85 -0.03
CA ARG A 38 -14.31 -9.02 1.06
C ARG A 38 -15.03 -7.73 1.41
N ILE A 39 -14.33 -6.61 1.49
CA ILE A 39 -14.92 -5.31 1.82
C ILE A 39 -15.91 -4.87 0.74
N ALA A 40 -15.57 -5.09 -0.54
CA ALA A 40 -16.48 -4.84 -1.66
C ALA A 40 -17.75 -5.70 -1.60
N ALA A 41 -17.63 -6.96 -1.15
CA ALA A 41 -18.78 -7.86 -0.98
C ALA A 41 -19.66 -7.50 0.23
N LEU A 42 -19.07 -6.91 1.29
CA LEU A 42 -19.76 -6.64 2.54
C LEU A 42 -20.27 -5.19 2.67
N THR A 43 -19.81 -4.26 1.83
CA THR A 43 -20.30 -2.88 1.85
C THR A 43 -21.73 -2.79 1.27
N ARG A 44 -22.51 -1.87 1.83
CA ARG A 44 -23.83 -1.49 1.31
C ARG A 44 -23.80 -0.20 0.50
N ASP A 45 -22.66 0.46 0.43
CA ASP A 45 -22.47 1.70 -0.32
C ASP A 45 -22.27 1.36 -1.81
N PRO A 46 -23.25 1.68 -2.69
CA PRO A 46 -23.21 1.33 -4.11
C PRO A 46 -22.17 2.15 -4.89
N VAL A 47 -21.70 3.28 -4.35
CA VAL A 47 -20.65 4.10 -4.96
C VAL A 47 -19.28 3.53 -4.60
N LEU A 48 -19.11 3.12 -3.34
CA LEU A 48 -17.84 2.61 -2.83
C LEU A 48 -17.56 1.17 -3.28
N ALA A 49 -18.58 0.30 -3.35
CA ALA A 49 -18.42 -1.11 -3.73
C ALA A 49 -17.59 -1.33 -5.01
N PRO A 50 -17.88 -0.69 -6.16
CA PRO A 50 -17.08 -0.88 -7.37
C PRO A 50 -15.66 -0.33 -7.26
N LYS A 51 -15.44 0.78 -6.52
CA LYS A 51 -14.10 1.35 -6.31
C LYS A 51 -13.22 0.41 -5.48
N VAL A 52 -13.77 -0.16 -4.40
CA VAL A 52 -13.08 -1.14 -3.56
C VAL A 52 -12.82 -2.44 -4.31
N ALA A 53 -13.78 -2.91 -5.11
CA ALA A 53 -13.58 -4.09 -5.95
C ALA A 53 -12.45 -3.87 -6.97
N ARG A 54 -12.38 -2.66 -7.55
CA ARG A 54 -11.31 -2.28 -8.47
C ARG A 54 -9.95 -2.27 -7.77
N HIS A 55 -9.87 -1.65 -6.59
CA HIS A 55 -8.68 -1.66 -5.76
C HIS A 55 -8.21 -3.10 -5.50
N GLY A 56 -9.09 -3.99 -5.03
CA GLY A 56 -8.74 -5.40 -4.82
C GLY A 56 -8.23 -6.11 -6.09
N ALA A 57 -8.82 -5.81 -7.25
CA ALA A 57 -8.35 -6.37 -8.52
C ALA A 57 -6.95 -5.86 -8.93
N ASP A 58 -6.64 -4.60 -8.61
CA ASP A 58 -5.33 -3.99 -8.85
C ASP A 58 -4.26 -4.59 -7.91
N GLU A 59 -4.57 -4.82 -6.62
CA GLU A 59 -3.70 -5.54 -5.69
C GLU A 59 -3.39 -6.98 -6.18
N ARG A 60 -4.42 -7.73 -6.59
CA ARG A 60 -4.23 -9.06 -7.21
C ARG A 60 -3.34 -9.00 -8.44
N LYS A 61 -3.43 -7.91 -9.23
CA LYS A 61 -2.57 -7.68 -10.40
C LYS A 61 -1.13 -7.44 -9.97
N HIS A 62 -0.88 -6.68 -8.90
CA HIS A 62 0.45 -6.45 -8.35
C HIS A 62 1.08 -7.74 -7.82
N GLY A 63 0.33 -8.55 -7.06
CA GLY A 63 0.78 -9.86 -6.59
C GLY A 63 1.21 -10.77 -7.75
N ARG A 64 0.42 -10.80 -8.84
CA ARG A 64 0.80 -11.50 -10.08
C ARG A 64 2.06 -10.93 -10.73
N ILE A 65 2.27 -9.62 -10.71
CA ILE A 65 3.49 -8.99 -11.26
C ILE A 65 4.72 -9.48 -10.49
N PHE A 66 4.70 -9.45 -9.16
CA PHE A 66 5.82 -9.95 -8.35
C PHE A 66 6.04 -11.46 -8.51
N ALA A 67 4.98 -12.26 -8.62
CA ALA A 67 5.10 -13.68 -8.93
C ALA A 67 5.72 -13.93 -10.32
N GLN A 68 5.35 -13.16 -11.33
CA GLN A 68 5.95 -13.25 -12.67
C GLN A 68 7.43 -12.86 -12.66
N LEU A 69 7.81 -11.86 -11.84
CA LEU A 69 9.20 -11.46 -11.66
C LEU A 69 10.07 -12.60 -11.09
N LEU A 70 9.54 -13.34 -10.11
CA LEU A 70 10.16 -14.57 -9.59
C LEU A 70 10.28 -15.66 -10.66
N ASN A 71 9.18 -15.94 -11.36
CA ASN A 71 9.11 -17.00 -12.38
C ASN A 71 10.08 -16.75 -13.55
N ARG A 72 10.26 -15.49 -13.97
CA ARG A 72 11.24 -15.12 -15.01
C ARG A 72 12.69 -15.45 -14.64
N ARG A 73 12.97 -15.64 -13.35
CA ARG A 73 14.27 -16.07 -12.85
C ARG A 73 14.32 -17.53 -12.43
N GLY A 74 13.25 -18.30 -12.64
CA GLY A 74 13.15 -19.68 -12.18
C GLY A 74 13.11 -19.80 -10.65
N LEU A 75 12.72 -18.75 -9.94
CA LEU A 75 12.64 -18.73 -8.47
C LEU A 75 11.18 -18.97 -8.03
N PRO A 76 10.90 -19.89 -7.10
CA PRO A 76 9.58 -20.01 -6.51
C PRO A 76 9.32 -18.93 -5.45
N LYS A 77 8.04 -18.68 -5.09
CA LYS A 77 7.69 -17.88 -3.90
C LYS A 77 8.17 -18.63 -2.65
N VAL A 78 8.70 -17.90 -1.67
CA VAL A 78 9.10 -18.45 -0.36
C VAL A 78 8.13 -17.99 0.73
N PRO A 79 8.02 -18.75 1.84
CA PRO A 79 7.25 -18.30 3.00
C PRO A 79 7.73 -16.92 3.48
N VAL A 80 6.78 -16.02 3.70
CA VAL A 80 7.05 -14.69 4.28
C VAL A 80 7.26 -14.86 5.79
N PRO A 81 8.40 -14.42 6.35
CA PRO A 81 8.58 -14.42 7.79
C PRO A 81 7.57 -13.52 8.51
N ASP A 82 6.98 -13.99 9.60
CA ASP A 82 5.99 -13.27 10.41
C ASP A 82 6.41 -11.84 10.77
N GLU A 83 7.68 -11.62 11.12
CA GLU A 83 8.16 -10.29 11.52
C GLU A 83 8.34 -9.32 10.33
N THR A 84 8.19 -9.82 9.10
CA THR A 84 8.21 -9.03 7.86
C THR A 84 6.85 -8.94 7.20
N ASP A 85 5.84 -9.63 7.75
CA ASP A 85 4.47 -9.61 7.26
C ASP A 85 3.78 -8.33 7.74
N TYR A 86 3.88 -7.29 6.92
CA TYR A 86 3.41 -5.94 7.23
C TYR A 86 1.91 -5.91 7.54
N CYS A 87 1.10 -6.57 6.72
CA CYS A 87 -0.35 -6.54 6.86
C CYS A 87 -0.80 -7.31 8.11
N MET A 88 -0.21 -8.48 8.38
CA MET A 88 -0.48 -9.22 9.63
C MET A 88 -0.05 -8.46 10.89
N LEU A 89 1.07 -7.73 10.84
CA LEU A 89 1.52 -6.93 11.98
C LEU A 89 0.64 -5.71 12.25
N LEU A 90 0.01 -5.13 11.23
CA LEU A 90 -1.00 -4.08 11.39
C LEU A 90 -2.26 -4.64 12.05
N GLU A 91 -2.77 -5.76 11.56
CA GLU A 91 -3.95 -6.41 12.14
C GLU A 91 -3.74 -6.80 13.60
N ARG A 92 -2.59 -7.40 13.94
CA ARG A 92 -2.23 -7.74 15.33
C ARG A 92 -2.21 -6.53 16.27
N GLN A 93 -2.06 -5.31 15.73
CA GLN A 93 -2.13 -4.06 16.48
C GLN A 93 -3.54 -3.44 16.50
N GLY A 94 -4.54 -4.11 15.92
CA GLY A 94 -5.91 -3.61 15.79
C GLY A 94 -6.05 -2.49 14.76
N ILE A 95 -5.18 -2.46 13.75
CA ILE A 95 -5.22 -1.46 12.68
C ILE A 95 -5.88 -2.09 11.46
N GLY A 96 -6.86 -1.39 10.87
CA GLY A 96 -7.67 -1.90 9.77
C GLY A 96 -8.81 -2.80 10.26
N LEU A 97 -9.38 -3.58 9.34
CA LEU A 97 -10.39 -4.60 9.66
C LEU A 97 -9.69 -5.96 9.79
N SER A 98 -10.06 -6.75 10.81
CA SER A 98 -9.45 -8.06 11.01
C SER A 98 -9.93 -9.09 9.99
N HIS A 99 -9.12 -10.12 9.73
CA HIS A 99 -9.53 -11.27 8.93
C HIS A 99 -10.75 -11.95 9.52
N GLU A 100 -10.83 -12.06 10.85
CA GLU A 100 -12.01 -12.59 11.53
C GLU A 100 -13.28 -11.82 11.15
N ARG A 101 -13.21 -10.47 11.13
CA ARG A 101 -14.36 -9.64 10.75
C ARG A 101 -14.71 -9.80 9.27
N LEU A 102 -13.71 -9.83 8.40
CA LEU A 102 -13.90 -9.93 6.95
C LEU A 102 -14.38 -11.32 6.50
N ASN A 103 -14.12 -12.37 7.27
CA ASN A 103 -14.63 -13.72 7.01
C ASN A 103 -16.12 -13.90 7.32
N THR A 104 -16.75 -12.95 8.01
CA THR A 104 -18.19 -12.98 8.26
C THR A 104 -18.98 -12.48 7.04
N ASP A 105 -20.23 -12.90 6.89
CA ASP A 105 -21.16 -12.38 5.87
C ASP A 105 -22.06 -11.23 6.38
N VAL A 106 -21.67 -10.63 7.52
CA VAL A 106 -22.39 -9.50 8.11
C VAL A 106 -21.96 -8.21 7.40
N PRO A 107 -22.90 -7.43 6.82
CA PRO A 107 -22.56 -6.20 6.13
C PRO A 107 -21.77 -5.21 7.00
N LEU A 108 -20.88 -4.46 6.38
CA LEU A 108 -20.05 -3.46 7.07
C LEU A 108 -20.91 -2.25 7.47
N THR A 109 -20.61 -1.72 8.66
CA THR A 109 -21.15 -0.44 9.12
C THR A 109 -20.34 0.73 8.54
N ASP A 110 -20.91 1.94 8.54
CA ASP A 110 -20.20 3.15 8.09
C ASP A 110 -18.88 3.36 8.86
N ARG A 111 -18.86 3.03 10.15
CA ARG A 111 -17.64 3.11 10.97
C ARG A 111 -16.58 2.12 10.52
N GLU A 112 -16.96 0.92 10.14
CA GLU A 112 -16.02 -0.07 9.62
C GLU A 112 -15.50 0.34 8.25
N LEU A 113 -16.35 0.92 7.39
CA LEU A 113 -15.92 1.49 6.10
C LEU A 113 -14.96 2.66 6.28
N ILE A 114 -15.22 3.57 7.23
CA ILE A 114 -14.30 4.67 7.57
C ILE A 114 -12.98 4.12 8.12
N THR A 115 -13.03 3.06 8.94
CA THR A 115 -11.82 2.41 9.49
C THR A 115 -10.97 1.82 8.37
N TYR A 116 -11.59 1.11 7.44
CA TYR A 116 -10.94 0.61 6.23
C TYR A 116 -10.35 1.74 5.39
N LEU A 117 -11.13 2.76 5.02
CA LEU A 117 -10.65 3.84 4.16
C LEU A 117 -9.51 4.64 4.80
N ALA A 118 -9.60 4.88 6.11
CA ALA A 118 -8.53 5.55 6.84
C ALA A 118 -7.27 4.69 6.92
N HIS A 119 -7.42 3.37 7.09
CA HIS A 119 -6.33 2.42 7.04
C HIS A 119 -5.68 2.38 5.65
N SER A 120 -6.46 2.08 4.60
CA SER A 120 -5.99 2.03 3.22
C SER A 120 -5.32 3.33 2.82
N ARG A 121 -5.92 4.49 3.10
CA ARG A 121 -5.28 5.78 2.80
C ARG A 121 -3.84 5.87 3.34
N VAL A 122 -3.64 5.43 4.59
CA VAL A 122 -2.35 5.54 5.28
C VAL A 122 -1.34 4.58 4.67
N THR A 123 -1.76 3.34 4.37
CA THR A 123 -0.92 2.35 3.71
C THR A 123 -0.62 2.74 2.27
N GLU A 124 -1.58 3.26 1.51
CA GLU A 124 -1.39 3.75 0.14
C GLU A 124 -0.42 4.93 0.07
N GLN A 125 -0.47 5.83 1.06
CA GLN A 125 0.52 6.91 1.14
C GLN A 125 1.93 6.34 1.25
N ARG A 126 2.12 5.25 2.01
CA ARG A 126 3.41 4.58 2.14
C ARG A 126 3.77 3.83 0.86
N ALA A 127 2.85 3.06 0.30
CA ALA A 127 3.04 2.28 -0.92
C ALA A 127 3.44 3.21 -2.08
N ALA A 128 2.70 4.28 -2.33
CA ALA A 128 3.01 5.28 -3.35
C ALA A 128 4.41 5.91 -3.17
N GLU A 129 4.82 6.23 -1.93
CA GLU A 129 6.16 6.75 -1.64
C GLU A 129 7.27 5.73 -1.92
N GLN A 130 7.07 4.46 -1.54
CA GLN A 130 8.01 3.38 -1.79
C GLN A 130 8.10 3.03 -3.28
N MET A 131 6.98 2.97 -3.97
CA MET A 131 6.92 2.67 -5.40
C MET A 131 7.61 3.75 -6.23
N ARG A 132 7.45 5.04 -5.90
CA ARG A 132 8.24 6.11 -6.53
C ARG A 132 9.75 5.97 -6.29
N GLN A 133 10.17 5.48 -5.12
CA GLN A 133 11.58 5.18 -4.87
C GLN A 133 12.08 4.00 -5.72
N LEU A 134 11.28 2.94 -5.85
CA LEU A 134 11.59 1.78 -6.68
C LEU A 134 11.65 2.15 -8.17
N VAL A 135 10.72 2.97 -8.67
CA VAL A 135 10.75 3.50 -10.04
C VAL A 135 12.05 4.27 -10.31
N ARG A 136 12.48 5.13 -9.38
CA ARG A 136 13.76 5.85 -9.50
C ARG A 136 14.97 4.92 -9.43
N ALA A 137 14.96 3.94 -8.53
CA ALA A 137 16.06 3.00 -8.36
C ALA A 137 16.24 2.11 -9.61
N TYR A 138 15.14 1.70 -10.24
CA TYR A 138 15.13 0.78 -11.37
C TYR A 138 14.85 1.47 -12.72
N ALA A 139 15.05 2.78 -12.82
CA ALA A 139 14.79 3.54 -14.05
C ALA A 139 15.53 2.95 -15.27
N ASP A 140 16.77 2.50 -15.05
CA ASP A 140 17.65 1.94 -16.09
C ASP A 140 17.48 0.41 -16.28
N ASN A 141 16.59 -0.23 -15.52
CA ASN A 141 16.30 -1.65 -15.64
C ASN A 141 14.98 -1.85 -16.41
N PRO A 142 15.01 -2.20 -17.71
CA PRO A 142 13.80 -2.29 -18.51
C PRO A 142 12.83 -3.40 -18.03
N ALA A 143 13.35 -4.47 -17.41
CA ALA A 143 12.55 -5.59 -16.93
C ALA A 143 11.73 -5.21 -15.68
N LEU A 144 12.34 -4.47 -14.74
CA LEU A 144 11.68 -4.03 -13.51
C LEU A 144 10.97 -2.68 -13.66
N GLY A 145 11.57 -1.73 -14.37
CA GLY A 145 11.08 -0.37 -14.47
C GLY A 145 9.66 -0.30 -15.05
N ARG A 146 9.30 -1.18 -16.00
CA ARG A 146 7.91 -1.27 -16.49
C ARG A 146 6.95 -1.75 -15.40
N ALA A 147 7.30 -2.82 -14.69
CA ALA A 147 6.48 -3.37 -13.62
C ALA A 147 6.27 -2.34 -12.49
N MET A 148 7.36 -1.70 -12.04
CA MET A 148 7.31 -0.69 -10.97
C MET A 148 6.49 0.53 -11.37
N ARG A 149 6.51 0.96 -12.65
CA ARG A 149 5.70 2.09 -13.12
C ARG A 149 4.21 1.79 -13.16
N VAL A 150 3.82 0.55 -13.52
CA VAL A 150 2.42 0.14 -13.51
C VAL A 150 1.90 0.19 -12.08
N ILE A 151 2.59 -0.52 -11.16
CA ILE A 151 2.20 -0.55 -9.74
C ILE A 151 2.18 0.88 -9.18
N SER A 152 3.22 1.68 -9.41
CA SER A 152 3.27 3.06 -8.92
C SER A 152 2.13 3.96 -9.42
N ALA A 153 1.59 3.72 -10.61
CA ALA A 153 0.45 4.48 -11.12
C ALA A 153 -0.84 4.05 -10.42
N ASP A 154 -1.03 2.74 -10.25
CA ASP A 154 -2.16 2.20 -9.51
C ASP A 154 -2.17 2.70 -8.04
N GLU A 155 -1.01 2.75 -7.36
CA GLU A 155 -0.93 3.27 -5.98
C GLU A 155 -1.32 4.75 -5.86
N ASP A 156 -1.01 5.54 -6.90
CA ASP A 156 -1.39 6.94 -6.93
C ASP A 156 -2.92 7.09 -7.12
N ASP A 157 -3.55 6.19 -7.88
CA ASP A 157 -5.00 6.10 -8.02
C ASP A 157 -5.68 5.56 -6.73
N HIS A 158 -5.06 4.58 -6.06
CA HIS A 158 -5.49 4.07 -4.75
C HIS A 158 -5.47 5.19 -3.70
N LEU A 159 -4.39 5.96 -3.63
CA LEU A 159 -4.30 7.11 -2.73
C LEU A 159 -5.34 8.18 -3.07
N ALA A 160 -5.57 8.45 -4.36
CA ALA A 160 -6.54 9.45 -4.80
C ALA A 160 -7.99 9.09 -4.40
N TYR A 161 -8.46 7.86 -4.63
CA TYR A 161 -9.83 7.51 -4.24
C TYR A 161 -10.01 7.54 -2.72
N CYS A 162 -9.01 7.09 -1.95
CA CYS A 162 -9.02 7.15 -0.49
C CYS A 162 -9.22 8.59 0.01
N HIS A 163 -8.53 9.55 -0.61
CA HIS A 163 -8.71 10.96 -0.32
C HIS A 163 -10.13 11.46 -0.61
N GLU A 164 -10.65 11.12 -1.79
CA GLU A 164 -11.97 11.54 -2.25
C GLU A 164 -13.09 11.00 -1.35
N GLU A 165 -13.07 9.70 -1.06
CA GLU A 165 -14.11 9.04 -0.26
C GLU A 165 -14.09 9.47 1.20
N LEU A 166 -12.92 9.66 1.80
CA LEU A 166 -12.83 10.21 3.16
C LEU A 166 -13.33 11.65 3.23
N LEU A 167 -13.08 12.48 2.21
CA LEU A 167 -13.62 13.84 2.14
C LEU A 167 -15.13 13.84 1.95
N ARG A 168 -15.67 12.91 1.15
CA ARG A 168 -17.12 12.70 1.01
C ARG A 168 -17.74 12.36 2.37
N LEU A 169 -17.19 11.38 3.09
CA LEU A 169 -17.69 10.99 4.42
C LEU A 169 -17.56 12.11 5.46
N ILE A 170 -16.53 12.96 5.37
CA ILE A 170 -16.44 14.18 6.19
C ILE A 170 -17.62 15.12 5.89
N SER A 171 -17.96 15.34 4.62
CA SER A 171 -19.08 16.20 4.23
C SER A 171 -20.45 15.65 4.67
N GLU A 172 -20.56 14.33 4.83
CA GLU A 172 -21.74 13.64 5.36
C GLU A 172 -21.82 13.66 6.91
N GLY A 173 -20.84 14.27 7.58
CA GLY A 173 -20.86 14.48 9.03
C GLY A 173 -19.97 13.53 9.85
N HIS A 174 -19.21 12.64 9.21
CA HIS A 174 -18.33 11.69 9.91
C HIS A 174 -16.96 12.24 10.33
N GLY A 175 -16.75 13.55 10.20
CA GLY A 175 -15.45 14.21 10.40
C GLY A 175 -14.66 13.84 11.66
N PRO A 176 -15.27 13.85 12.87
CA PRO A 176 -14.58 13.47 14.09
C PRO A 176 -14.05 12.03 14.07
N TYR A 177 -14.83 11.09 13.52
CA TYR A 177 -14.45 9.68 13.46
C TYR A 177 -13.41 9.41 12.37
N VAL A 178 -13.53 10.06 11.20
CA VAL A 178 -12.52 10.00 10.13
C VAL A 178 -11.15 10.45 10.65
N ARG A 179 -11.09 11.56 11.39
CA ARG A 179 -9.85 12.04 12.00
C ARG A 179 -9.27 11.02 12.98
N HIS A 180 -10.11 10.48 13.86
CA HIS A 180 -9.69 9.47 14.83
C HIS A 180 -9.13 8.21 14.15
N ALA A 181 -9.83 7.70 13.14
CA ALA A 181 -9.40 6.53 12.39
C ALA A 181 -8.07 6.78 11.66
N LEU A 182 -7.89 7.95 11.02
CA LEU A 182 -6.63 8.33 10.36
C LEU A 182 -5.46 8.42 11.35
N GLU A 183 -5.66 9.05 12.50
CA GLU A 183 -4.61 9.17 13.52
C GLU A 183 -4.23 7.82 14.13
N THR A 184 -5.22 6.95 14.37
CA THR A 184 -4.98 5.59 14.87
C THR A 184 -4.20 4.76 13.86
N SER A 185 -4.65 4.76 12.59
CA SER A 185 -3.96 4.06 11.50
C SER A 185 -2.54 4.57 11.28
N ALA A 186 -2.32 5.89 11.25
CA ALA A 186 -0.99 6.47 11.07
C ALA A 186 -0.02 6.10 12.21
N ARG A 187 -0.48 6.09 13.46
CA ARG A 187 0.37 5.71 14.60
C ARG A 187 0.74 4.23 14.58
N GLY A 188 -0.20 3.37 14.19
CA GLY A 188 0.04 1.95 13.99
C GLY A 188 1.04 1.72 12.86
N GLU A 189 0.80 2.34 11.70
CA GLU A 189 1.65 2.24 10.52
C GLU A 189 3.10 2.61 10.81
N VAL A 190 3.33 3.75 11.48
CA VAL A 190 4.70 4.23 11.77
C VAL A 190 5.48 3.27 12.68
N ARG A 191 4.78 2.50 13.52
CA ARG A 191 5.40 1.44 14.36
C ARG A 191 5.67 0.19 13.54
N THR A 192 4.67 -0.29 12.81
CA THR A 192 4.81 -1.50 11.96
C THR A 192 5.90 -1.31 10.92
N TYR A 193 5.94 -0.17 10.24
CA TYR A 193 6.92 0.13 9.21
C TYR A 193 8.35 0.12 9.75
N ARG A 194 8.56 0.60 10.99
CA ARG A 194 9.85 0.47 11.67
C ARG A 194 10.22 -0.99 11.91
N ASP A 195 9.30 -1.76 12.48
CA ASP A 195 9.57 -3.14 12.90
C ASP A 195 9.84 -4.05 11.70
N VAL A 196 9.00 -3.95 10.67
CA VAL A 196 9.20 -4.62 9.37
C VAL A 196 10.50 -4.15 8.73
N GLY A 197 10.75 -2.83 8.69
CA GLY A 197 11.97 -2.28 8.10
C GLY A 197 13.25 -2.81 8.77
N LEU A 198 13.25 -2.93 10.10
CA LEU A 198 14.36 -3.51 10.85
C LEU A 198 14.51 -5.01 10.60
N ALA A 199 13.41 -5.75 10.58
CA ALA A 199 13.40 -7.18 10.31
C ALA A 199 13.90 -7.51 8.89
N VAL A 200 13.40 -6.82 7.87
CA VAL A 200 13.84 -6.93 6.49
C VAL A 200 15.33 -6.57 6.39
N THR A 201 15.75 -5.46 6.99
CA THR A 201 17.17 -5.05 7.01
C THR A 201 18.07 -6.13 7.59
N ALA A 202 17.70 -6.72 8.73
CA ALA A 202 18.47 -7.77 9.38
C ALA A 202 18.55 -9.04 8.51
N ARG A 203 17.46 -9.39 7.81
CA ARG A 203 17.42 -10.54 6.91
C ARG A 203 18.26 -10.31 5.65
N MET A 204 18.14 -9.13 5.04
CA MET A 204 18.95 -8.74 3.88
C MET A 204 20.44 -8.72 4.22
N ALA A 205 20.81 -8.16 5.37
CA ALA A 205 22.20 -8.15 5.83
C ALA A 205 22.80 -9.55 5.98
N ARG A 206 22.00 -10.53 6.43
CA ARG A 206 22.44 -11.92 6.55
C ARG A 206 22.64 -12.58 5.19
N ILE A 207 21.67 -12.41 4.28
CA ILE A 207 21.69 -13.01 2.94
C ILE A 207 22.81 -12.41 2.10
N LEU A 208 22.93 -11.09 2.09
CA LEU A 208 23.91 -10.34 1.31
C LEU A 208 25.27 -10.26 2.01
N ARG A 209 25.39 -10.81 3.23
CA ARG A 209 26.61 -10.81 4.06
C ARG A 209 27.20 -9.42 4.26
N TRP A 210 26.35 -8.44 4.57
CA TRP A 210 26.79 -7.07 4.78
C TRP A 210 27.81 -6.96 5.91
N PRO A 211 28.83 -6.09 5.76
CA PRO A 211 29.70 -5.75 6.87
C PRO A 211 28.91 -5.05 7.99
N ARG A 212 29.37 -5.17 9.24
CA ARG A 212 28.68 -4.63 10.42
C ARG A 212 28.38 -3.14 10.32
N TRP A 213 29.26 -2.37 9.69
CA TRP A 213 29.06 -0.93 9.50
C TRP A 213 27.89 -0.63 8.56
N GLN A 214 27.70 -1.41 7.49
CA GLN A 214 26.60 -1.21 6.53
C GLN A 214 25.26 -1.52 7.20
N LEU A 215 25.18 -2.63 7.93
CA LEU A 215 24.01 -2.96 8.75
C LEU A 215 23.71 -1.85 9.78
N ALA A 216 24.72 -1.35 10.48
CA ALA A 216 24.55 -0.29 11.47
C ALA A 216 24.02 1.00 10.84
N LEU A 217 24.55 1.41 9.67
CA LEU A 217 24.09 2.61 8.96
C LEU A 217 22.64 2.48 8.48
N ILE A 218 22.27 1.35 7.88
CA ILE A 218 20.89 1.14 7.40
C ILE A 218 19.92 1.08 8.58
N THR A 219 20.29 0.38 9.66
CA THR A 219 19.51 0.33 10.90
C THR A 219 19.30 1.71 11.51
N LEU A 220 20.35 2.54 11.53
CA LEU A 220 20.26 3.94 11.97
C LEU A 220 19.32 4.74 11.07
N GLY A 221 19.38 4.53 9.75
CA GLY A 221 18.48 5.15 8.78
C GLY A 221 17.01 4.81 9.03
N VAL A 222 16.69 3.53 9.26
CA VAL A 222 15.32 3.08 9.60
C VAL A 222 14.84 3.72 10.91
N ARG A 223 15.69 3.79 11.93
CA ARG A 223 15.36 4.43 13.21
C ARG A 223 15.18 5.93 13.08
N ALA A 224 16.03 6.61 12.31
CA ALA A 224 15.91 8.03 12.02
C ALA A 224 14.60 8.35 11.27
N LEU A 225 14.26 7.55 10.26
CA LEU A 225 12.98 7.68 9.55
C LEU A 225 11.80 7.46 10.50
N HIS A 226 11.86 6.46 11.39
CA HIS A 226 10.81 6.26 12.40
C HIS A 226 10.66 7.47 13.33
N LEU A 227 11.76 8.07 13.79
CA LEU A 227 11.71 9.28 14.62
C LEU A 227 11.11 10.46 13.86
N TYR A 228 11.48 10.65 12.59
CA TYR A 228 10.89 11.64 11.71
C TYR A 228 9.39 11.41 11.51
N ASP A 229 8.98 10.19 11.19
CA ASP A 229 7.59 9.82 10.96
C ASP A 229 6.74 10.01 12.22
N ARG A 230 7.28 9.64 13.38
CA ARG A 230 6.63 9.85 14.68
C ARG A 230 6.48 11.32 15.04
N ALA A 231 7.46 12.18 14.70
CA ALA A 231 7.44 13.59 15.07
C ALA A 231 6.63 14.46 14.09
N TYR A 232 6.81 14.24 12.80
CA TYR A 232 6.28 15.11 11.74
C TYR A 232 5.65 14.33 10.59
N GLY A 233 6.29 13.23 10.19
CA GLY A 233 5.92 12.56 8.96
C GLY A 233 4.50 12.00 8.96
N TRP A 234 3.93 11.59 10.09
CA TRP A 234 2.55 11.13 10.21
C TRP A 234 1.52 12.16 9.72
N ARG A 235 1.84 13.47 9.75
CA ARG A 235 0.93 14.52 9.29
C ARG A 235 0.56 14.35 7.82
N ARG A 236 1.50 13.90 6.97
CA ARG A 236 1.23 13.65 5.55
C ARG A 236 0.27 12.48 5.32
N MET A 237 0.25 11.51 6.24
CA MET A 237 -0.63 10.33 6.18
C MET A 237 -2.05 10.63 6.65
N VAL A 238 -2.27 11.72 7.41
CA VAL A 238 -3.60 12.08 7.90
C VAL A 238 -4.19 13.30 7.18
N THR A 239 -3.36 14.08 6.48
CA THR A 239 -3.82 15.30 5.80
C THR A 239 -4.60 14.96 4.55
N LEU A 240 -5.91 15.18 4.55
CA LEU A 240 -6.74 14.99 3.38
C LEU A 240 -6.74 16.25 2.51
N ARG A 241 -6.69 16.04 1.19
CA ARG A 241 -6.80 17.06 0.15
C ARG A 241 -7.53 16.46 -1.04
N MET A 242 -8.35 17.24 -1.73
CA MET A 242 -8.99 16.76 -2.95
C MET A 242 -7.90 16.39 -3.96
N PRO A 243 -7.90 15.17 -4.54
CA PRO A 243 -6.90 14.79 -5.53
C PRO A 243 -7.10 15.55 -6.85
N GLU A 244 -6.03 15.68 -7.61
CA GLU A 244 -6.06 16.25 -8.97
C GLU A 244 -6.78 15.29 -9.93
N HIS A 245 -6.45 13.99 -9.87
CA HIS A 245 -7.16 12.94 -10.56
C HIS A 245 -8.39 12.51 -9.73
N ARG A 246 -9.58 12.92 -10.17
CA ARG A 246 -10.85 12.60 -9.50
C ARG A 246 -11.43 11.30 -10.04
N ASN A 247 -12.20 10.62 -9.20
CA ASN A 247 -12.86 9.37 -9.55
C ASN A 247 -11.90 8.30 -10.13
N ALA A 248 -10.67 8.26 -9.60
CA ALA A 248 -9.59 7.44 -10.16
C ALA A 248 -9.94 5.94 -10.29
N LEU A 249 -10.72 5.40 -9.35
CA LEU A 249 -11.20 4.02 -9.37
C LEU A 249 -12.68 3.86 -9.74
N GLY A 250 -13.38 4.95 -10.05
CA GLY A 250 -14.78 4.86 -10.43
C GLY A 250 -14.95 4.48 -11.90
N THR A 251 -16.17 4.06 -12.23
CA THR A 251 -16.57 3.94 -13.63
C THR A 251 -16.58 5.35 -14.25
N PRO A 252 -16.10 5.54 -15.50
CA PRO A 252 -16.22 6.82 -16.17
C PRO A 252 -17.68 7.27 -16.15
N ALA A 253 -17.94 8.51 -15.74
CA ALA A 253 -19.26 9.09 -15.94
C ALA A 253 -19.58 9.00 -17.44
N PRO A 254 -20.80 8.58 -17.84
CA PRO A 254 -21.19 8.68 -19.23
C PRO A 254 -20.91 10.11 -19.70
N PRO A 255 -20.36 10.31 -20.91
CA PRO A 255 -20.18 11.66 -21.43
C PRO A 255 -21.53 12.35 -21.34
N HIS A 256 -21.57 13.51 -20.68
CA HIS A 256 -22.77 14.33 -20.62
C HIS A 256 -23.27 14.48 -22.05
N ALA A 257 -24.46 13.95 -22.34
CA ALA A 257 -25.16 14.29 -23.56
C ALA A 257 -25.31 15.81 -23.54
N GLU A 258 -24.54 16.50 -24.37
CA GLU A 258 -24.79 17.89 -24.67
C GLU A 258 -26.25 17.95 -25.08
N HIS A 259 -27.06 18.61 -24.24
CA HIS A 259 -28.40 18.98 -24.63
C HIS A 259 -28.25 19.91 -25.83
N GLU A 260 -28.38 19.35 -27.03
CA GLU A 260 -28.81 20.09 -28.20
C GLU A 260 -30.12 20.77 -27.80
N VAL A 261 -30.03 22.07 -27.52
CA VAL A 261 -31.18 22.95 -27.52
C VAL A 261 -31.71 22.93 -28.95
N PRO A 262 -32.92 22.40 -29.21
CA PRO A 262 -33.49 22.49 -30.53
C PRO A 262 -33.86 23.96 -30.73
N GLY A 263 -33.13 24.62 -31.61
CA GLY A 263 -33.56 25.91 -32.15
C GLY A 263 -34.81 25.70 -33.00
N SER A 264 -35.92 26.31 -32.59
CA SER A 264 -37.06 26.72 -33.42
C SER A 264 -37.90 27.71 -32.64
#